data_AF-A0A7C5SDU6-F1
#
_entry.id   AF-A0A7C5SDU6-F1
#
_cell.length_a   1.000
_cell.length_b   1.000
_cell.length_c   1.000
_cell.angle_alpha   90.00
_cell.angle_beta   90.00
_cell.angle_gamma   90.00
#
_symmetry.space_group_name_H-M   'P 1'
#
loop_
_entity.id
_entity.type
_entity.pdbx_description
1 polymer ?
#
loop_
_entity_poly.entity_id
_entity_poly.type
_entity_poly.pdbx_seq_one_letter_code
_entity_poly.pdbx_strand_id
1 'polypeptide(L)'
;MNALLGFASSRSRSPHRWPLATVLLVALIVPLSAAEDQADAEARDKRIEELETKVEVLIEELADLRHGTGDEENTVEHLDTGLAPSAERIYRTASGFALGGYGEWLYQNYAARNDAGDPSGRTDTTDFLRLVLYTGYKFNDKILFNAEIEWEHATTGESGSASVEFAYLDFLLAPHLNVRAGMLLVPVGLVNELHEPPVFLSARRPDLETLILPTTWRETGAGIWGDLGSWEYRVYVVSSLDAAGFSSMNGIRGGRQKGSKARAEDWALTGRLDYRGKAGLLAGVSFFSGNTGQGREVAGSTFGGKVTTIDFHALYNWRALELRGVWARIDVDDAALISTLVGQPVGSRMGGYYLQAGWDLLASRSKRSQLIAFAKYESFDTLARLPGAPLEALPGGADRSSWTWGVTYKPHPSVALKFDYQDYSNDTSDAVDQFNVAMGFSF
;
A
#
# COMPACT_ATOMS: atom_id res chain seq x y z
N MET A 1 26.17 -95.56 20.99
CA MET A 1 25.85 -97.00 20.82
C MET A 1 25.02 -97.14 19.54
N ASN A 2 25.31 -98.18 18.73
CA ASN A 2 24.60 -98.63 17.53
C ASN A 2 24.54 -97.61 16.35
N ALA A 3 25.23 -97.83 15.22
CA ALA A 3 25.09 -98.88 14.18
C ALA A 3 24.15 -98.39 13.05
N LEU A 4 24.60 -98.17 11.81
CA LEU A 4 25.08 -99.12 10.78
C LEU A 4 24.06 -100.21 10.39
N LEU A 5 23.80 -100.27 9.07
CA LEU A 5 23.16 -101.30 8.20
C LEU A 5 22.17 -100.62 7.22
N GLY A 6 22.02 -101.02 5.95
CA GLY A 6 22.73 -102.02 5.16
C GLY A 6 21.87 -102.63 4.04
N PHE A 7 22.32 -102.52 2.78
CA PHE A 7 21.98 -103.37 1.61
C PHE A 7 20.55 -103.47 0.99
N ALA A 8 20.40 -102.78 -0.16
CA ALA A 8 20.31 -103.33 -1.55
C ALA A 8 19.07 -104.09 -2.14
N SER A 9 18.94 -103.92 -3.48
CA SER A 9 18.16 -104.69 -4.50
C SER A 9 16.67 -104.29 -4.73
N SER A 10 16.06 -104.33 -5.94
CA SER A 10 16.56 -104.34 -7.35
C SER A 10 15.43 -104.07 -8.40
N ARG A 11 15.80 -103.70 -9.65
CA ARG A 11 15.00 -103.74 -10.92
C ARG A 11 13.77 -102.79 -11.00
N SER A 12 13.40 -102.12 -12.10
CA SER A 12 13.97 -101.84 -13.45
C SER A 12 13.28 -100.54 -14.00
N ARG A 13 13.44 -99.98 -15.23
CA ARG A 13 13.84 -100.55 -16.54
C ARG A 13 14.69 -99.58 -17.43
N SER A 14 14.12 -98.93 -18.46
CA SER A 14 14.81 -98.18 -19.54
C SER A 14 13.85 -97.18 -20.24
N PRO A 15 14.26 -96.25 -21.16
CA PRO A 15 15.60 -96.07 -21.79
C PRO A 15 16.12 -94.60 -21.98
N HIS A 16 17.34 -94.52 -22.57
CA HIS A 16 17.89 -93.47 -23.46
C HIS A 16 18.88 -92.36 -23.00
N ARG A 17 20.10 -92.46 -23.59
CA ARG A 17 21.01 -91.40 -24.16
C ARG A 17 21.68 -90.42 -23.18
N TRP A 18 22.96 -90.65 -22.82
CA TRP A 18 24.22 -90.21 -23.51
C TRP A 18 24.85 -88.96 -22.81
N PRO A 19 26.17 -88.73 -22.90
CA PRO A 19 26.98 -88.64 -21.69
C PRO A 19 27.21 -87.23 -21.10
N LEU A 20 27.49 -87.21 -19.80
CA LEU A 20 27.96 -86.06 -19.03
C LEU A 20 29.44 -85.76 -19.30
N ALA A 21 29.75 -84.48 -19.52
CA ALA A 21 31.08 -83.91 -19.33
C ALA A 21 30.95 -82.61 -18.52
N THR A 22 31.78 -82.45 -17.49
CA THR A 22 31.66 -81.39 -16.47
C THR A 22 32.20 -80.05 -16.97
N VAL A 23 31.37 -79.02 -17.04
CA VAL A 23 31.78 -77.60 -17.11
C VAL A 23 30.80 -76.74 -16.29
N LEU A 24 31.30 -75.69 -15.64
CA LEU A 24 30.50 -74.69 -14.91
C LEU A 24 29.46 -74.02 -15.81
N LEU A 25 28.28 -73.71 -15.27
CA LEU A 25 27.37 -72.72 -15.84
C LEU A 25 26.94 -71.70 -14.77
N VAL A 26 27.70 -70.61 -14.69
CA VAL A 26 27.20 -69.32 -14.19
C VAL A 26 26.96 -68.44 -15.42
N ALA A 27 25.98 -67.53 -15.32
CA ALA A 27 25.51 -66.60 -16.35
C ALA A 27 24.56 -67.20 -17.42
N LEU A 28 23.24 -67.00 -17.21
CA LEU A 28 22.24 -66.87 -18.29
C LEU A 28 20.88 -66.28 -17.81
N ILE A 29 20.88 -65.27 -16.92
CA ILE A 29 19.69 -64.41 -16.63
C ILE A 29 20.10 -62.93 -16.41
N VAL A 30 20.77 -62.33 -17.41
CA VAL A 30 20.83 -60.88 -17.72
C VAL A 30 21.10 -60.87 -19.23
N PRO A 31 20.28 -60.26 -20.11
CA PRO A 31 19.71 -58.91 -19.95
C PRO A 31 18.21 -58.77 -20.31
N LEU A 32 17.47 -58.05 -19.49
CA LEU A 32 16.24 -57.36 -19.92
C LEU A 32 16.13 -56.00 -19.21
N SER A 33 16.38 -55.97 -17.89
CA SER A 33 16.43 -54.72 -17.10
C SER A 33 17.47 -53.72 -17.60
N ALA A 34 18.63 -54.18 -18.10
CA ALA A 34 19.67 -53.29 -18.61
C ALA A 34 19.26 -52.53 -19.89
N ALA A 35 18.32 -53.07 -20.68
CA ALA A 35 17.78 -52.40 -21.86
C ALA A 35 16.67 -51.41 -21.48
N GLU A 36 15.88 -51.72 -20.45
CA GLU A 36 14.89 -50.79 -19.87
C GLU A 36 15.59 -49.62 -19.17
N ASP A 37 16.64 -49.85 -18.36
CA ASP A 37 17.47 -48.80 -17.75
C ASP A 37 18.14 -47.90 -18.80
N GLN A 38 18.62 -48.46 -19.93
CA GLN A 38 19.18 -47.65 -21.03
C GLN A 38 18.11 -46.82 -21.74
N ALA A 39 16.90 -47.36 -21.96
CA ALA A 39 15.82 -46.63 -22.59
C ALA A 39 15.31 -45.48 -21.70
N ASP A 40 15.20 -45.69 -20.38
CA ASP A 40 14.85 -44.65 -19.41
C ASP A 40 15.97 -43.61 -19.23
N ALA A 41 17.24 -44.01 -19.36
CA ALA A 41 18.37 -43.08 -19.41
C ALA A 41 18.32 -42.19 -20.66
N GLU A 42 18.18 -42.77 -21.87
CA GLU A 42 18.06 -41.98 -23.10
C GLU A 42 16.82 -41.07 -23.10
N ALA A 43 15.71 -41.50 -22.48
CA ALA A 43 14.51 -40.68 -22.33
C ALA A 43 14.72 -39.52 -21.35
N ARG A 44 15.51 -39.72 -20.29
CA ARG A 44 15.93 -38.67 -19.34
C ARG A 44 16.90 -37.68 -19.96
N ASP A 45 17.91 -38.16 -20.69
CA ASP A 45 18.91 -37.31 -21.32
C ASP A 45 18.26 -36.40 -22.39
N LYS A 46 17.37 -36.94 -23.22
CA LYS A 46 16.54 -36.13 -24.14
C LYS A 46 15.65 -35.13 -23.42
N ARG A 47 15.11 -35.48 -22.24
CA ARG A 47 14.29 -34.57 -21.43
C ARG A 47 15.13 -33.45 -20.81
N ILE A 48 16.40 -33.72 -20.48
CA ILE A 48 17.37 -32.74 -19.99
C ILE A 48 17.77 -31.80 -21.14
N GLU A 49 18.14 -32.34 -22.30
CA GLU A 49 18.49 -31.55 -23.50
C GLU A 49 17.33 -30.63 -23.96
N GLU A 50 16.09 -31.13 -23.91
CA GLU A 50 14.87 -30.34 -24.20
C GLU A 50 14.61 -29.25 -23.12
N LEU A 51 15.02 -29.48 -21.87
CA LEU A 51 14.91 -28.49 -20.79
C LEU A 51 16.04 -27.45 -20.86
N GLU A 52 17.26 -27.85 -21.17
CA GLU A 52 18.41 -26.96 -21.39
C GLU A 52 18.14 -26.03 -22.58
N THR A 53 17.65 -26.57 -23.71
CA THR A 53 17.21 -25.77 -24.87
C THR A 53 16.13 -24.76 -24.47
N LYS A 54 15.15 -25.15 -23.63
CA LYS A 54 14.10 -24.23 -23.15
C LYS A 54 14.65 -23.19 -22.19
N VAL A 55 15.66 -23.52 -21.38
CA VAL A 55 16.33 -22.57 -20.49
C VAL A 55 17.17 -21.58 -21.30
N GLU A 56 17.88 -21.99 -22.34
CA GLU A 56 18.59 -21.07 -23.24
C GLU A 56 17.64 -20.13 -23.97
N VAL A 57 16.53 -20.65 -24.54
CA VAL A 57 15.50 -19.81 -25.19
C VAL A 57 14.88 -18.84 -24.19
N LEU A 58 14.60 -19.25 -22.94
CA LEU A 58 14.09 -18.35 -21.91
C LEU A 58 15.12 -17.31 -21.46
N ILE A 59 16.42 -17.63 -21.47
CA ILE A 59 17.52 -16.69 -21.17
C ILE A 59 17.68 -15.68 -22.32
N GLU A 60 17.54 -16.11 -23.57
CA GLU A 60 17.56 -15.24 -24.75
C GLU A 60 16.33 -14.33 -24.80
N GLU A 61 15.13 -14.85 -24.51
CA GLU A 61 13.89 -14.08 -24.39
C GLU A 61 13.94 -13.08 -23.22
N LEU A 62 14.59 -13.44 -22.09
CA LEU A 62 14.91 -12.51 -20.99
C LEU A 62 15.97 -11.46 -21.36
N ALA A 63 16.93 -11.78 -22.23
CA ALA A 63 17.94 -10.84 -22.70
C ALA A 63 17.34 -9.80 -23.67
N ASP A 64 16.48 -10.24 -24.58
CA ASP A 64 15.71 -9.34 -25.46
C ASP A 64 14.71 -8.50 -24.67
N LEU A 65 14.02 -9.04 -23.66
CA LEU A 65 13.20 -8.25 -22.73
C LEU A 65 14.02 -7.20 -21.95
N ARG A 66 15.30 -7.45 -21.65
CA ARG A 66 16.20 -6.44 -21.05
C ARG A 66 16.68 -5.37 -22.03
N HIS A 67 16.42 -5.49 -23.33
CA HIS A 67 16.80 -4.52 -24.36
C HIS A 67 15.60 -3.90 -25.10
N GLY A 68 14.40 -4.47 -24.96
CA GLY A 68 13.13 -3.91 -25.43
C GLY A 68 12.22 -3.45 -24.28
N THR A 69 12.17 -2.13 -24.07
CA THR A 69 11.04 -1.41 -23.43
C THR A 69 10.50 -1.90 -22.06
N GLY A 70 10.86 -1.16 -21.01
CA GLY A 70 9.88 -0.61 -20.06
C GLY A 70 9.26 -1.50 -18.98
N ASP A 71 9.32 -2.82 -19.07
CA ASP A 71 8.70 -3.72 -18.08
C ASP A 71 9.71 -4.19 -17.01
N GLU A 72 9.96 -3.36 -15.99
CA GLU A 72 10.68 -3.78 -14.76
C GLU A 72 9.78 -4.56 -13.78
N GLU A 73 9.19 -5.69 -14.21
CA GLU A 73 8.79 -6.76 -13.27
C GLU A 73 10.03 -7.52 -12.78
N ASN A 74 10.94 -6.81 -12.11
CA ASN A 74 12.12 -7.41 -11.48
C ASN A 74 11.84 -7.78 -10.02
N THR A 75 12.15 -9.03 -9.68
CA THR A 75 12.18 -9.59 -8.32
C THR A 75 13.38 -9.07 -7.51
N VAL A 76 13.52 -7.74 -7.42
CA VAL A 76 14.38 -7.10 -6.42
C VAL A 76 13.65 -7.16 -5.07
N GLU A 77 14.40 -7.39 -3.99
CA GLU A 77 13.87 -7.30 -2.62
C GLU A 77 13.09 -5.99 -2.45
N HIS A 78 11.83 -6.11 -2.03
CA HIS A 78 10.87 -5.01 -2.02
C HIS A 78 11.14 -4.14 -0.78
N LEU A 79 12.17 -3.30 -0.86
CA LEU A 79 12.38 -2.20 0.08
C LEU A 79 11.20 -1.23 -0.05
N ASP A 80 10.13 -1.43 0.73
CA ASP A 80 9.09 -0.41 0.90
C ASP A 80 9.73 0.82 1.53
N THR A 81 9.84 1.87 0.72
CA THR A 81 10.46 3.13 1.13
C THR A 81 9.47 4.07 1.81
N GLY A 82 8.22 3.65 2.00
CA GLY A 82 7.12 4.45 2.49
C GLY A 82 6.64 5.48 1.49
N LEU A 83 6.61 5.12 0.20
CA LEU A 83 6.22 6.02 -0.90
C LEU A 83 5.35 5.29 -1.92
N ALA A 84 4.67 6.06 -2.76
CA ALA A 84 3.95 5.54 -3.91
C ALA A 84 4.92 5.02 -4.99
N PRO A 85 4.52 4.05 -5.84
CA PRO A 85 5.44 3.30 -6.71
C PRO A 85 6.32 4.15 -7.63
N SER A 86 5.82 5.30 -8.11
CA SER A 86 6.54 6.19 -9.02
C SER A 86 7.65 6.97 -8.31
N ALA A 87 7.52 7.19 -6.99
CA ALA A 87 8.52 7.82 -6.14
C ALA A 87 9.67 6.87 -5.74
N GLU A 88 9.44 5.55 -5.76
CA GLU A 88 10.43 4.53 -5.37
C GLU A 88 11.53 4.30 -6.42
N ARG A 89 11.36 4.82 -7.64
CA ARG A 89 12.25 4.55 -8.79
C ARG A 89 13.72 4.90 -8.51
N ILE A 90 13.98 5.92 -7.70
CA ILE A 90 15.35 6.35 -7.37
C ILE A 90 16.14 5.30 -6.57
N TYR A 91 15.47 4.47 -5.77
CA TYR A 91 16.13 3.44 -4.96
C TYR A 91 16.63 2.27 -5.83
N ARG A 92 15.90 1.99 -6.93
CA ARG A 92 16.24 0.97 -7.95
C ARG A 92 17.28 1.47 -8.96
N THR A 93 17.40 2.79 -9.13
CA THR A 93 18.39 3.41 -10.02
C THR A 93 19.82 3.09 -9.54
N ALA A 94 20.71 2.72 -10.46
CA ALA A 94 22.11 2.41 -10.13
C ALA A 94 22.87 3.66 -9.64
N SER A 95 22.80 4.77 -10.39
CA SER A 95 23.38 6.06 -10.02
C SER A 95 22.73 7.21 -10.79
N GLY A 96 22.88 8.45 -10.29
CA GLY A 96 22.41 9.64 -11.00
C GLY A 96 20.92 9.94 -10.77
N PHE A 97 20.25 10.42 -11.81
CA PHE A 97 18.93 11.05 -11.72
C PHE A 97 17.78 10.09 -12.06
N ALA A 98 16.68 10.19 -11.33
CA ALA A 98 15.40 9.57 -11.66
C ALA A 98 14.30 10.64 -11.73
N LEU A 99 13.44 10.52 -12.73
CA LEU A 99 12.21 11.30 -12.88
C LEU A 99 11.04 10.32 -12.96
N GLY A 100 9.97 10.64 -12.25
CA GLY A 100 8.65 10.04 -12.42
C GLY A 100 7.58 11.08 -12.18
N GLY A 101 6.32 10.67 -12.19
CA GLY A 101 5.23 11.58 -11.83
C GLY A 101 3.87 10.96 -12.03
N TYR A 102 2.83 11.75 -11.73
CA TYR A 102 1.45 11.37 -11.98
C TYR A 102 0.56 12.58 -12.23
N GLY A 103 -0.59 12.36 -12.85
CA GLY A 103 -1.64 13.38 -13.03
C GLY A 103 -3.01 12.85 -12.64
N GLU A 104 -3.88 13.75 -12.21
CA GLU A 104 -5.26 13.46 -11.80
C GLU A 104 -6.22 14.49 -12.37
N TRP A 105 -7.26 14.03 -13.07
CA TRP A 105 -8.43 14.82 -13.47
C TRP A 105 -9.68 14.23 -12.83
N LEU A 106 -10.58 15.09 -12.35
CA LEU A 106 -11.83 14.72 -11.70
C LEU A 106 -12.99 15.59 -12.23
N TYR A 107 -14.12 14.94 -12.48
CA TYR A 107 -15.44 15.56 -12.59
C TYR A 107 -16.32 15.08 -11.44
N GLN A 108 -17.04 16.00 -10.80
CA GLN A 108 -18.02 15.74 -9.76
C GLN A 108 -19.36 16.35 -10.18
N ASN A 109 -20.38 15.50 -10.28
CA ASN A 109 -21.78 15.89 -10.40
C ASN A 109 -22.45 15.75 -9.03
N TYR A 110 -23.02 16.82 -8.52
CA TYR A 110 -23.68 16.80 -7.20
C TYR A 110 -25.20 16.64 -7.36
N ALA A 111 -25.82 15.90 -6.45
CA ALA A 111 -27.27 15.84 -6.38
C ALA A 111 -27.86 17.25 -6.20
N ALA A 112 -28.94 17.56 -6.91
CA ALA A 112 -29.59 18.87 -6.87
C ALA A 112 -30.30 19.15 -5.52
N ARG A 113 -30.43 18.12 -4.66
CA ARG A 113 -31.00 18.19 -3.32
C ARG A 113 -30.13 17.42 -2.33
N ASN A 114 -30.21 17.78 -1.05
CA ASN A 114 -29.67 17.01 0.06
C ASN A 114 -30.68 15.95 0.57
N ASP A 115 -30.29 15.16 1.58
CA ASP A 115 -31.14 14.13 2.20
C ASP A 115 -32.46 14.68 2.77
N ALA A 116 -32.45 15.90 3.34
CA ALA A 116 -33.65 16.60 3.81
C ALA A 116 -34.59 17.03 2.65
N GLY A 117 -34.13 16.96 1.40
CA GLY A 117 -34.87 17.34 0.21
C GLY A 117 -34.79 18.82 -0.15
N ASP A 118 -33.98 19.61 0.56
CA ASP A 118 -33.70 21.02 0.24
C ASP A 118 -32.72 21.14 -0.93
N PRO A 119 -32.70 22.26 -1.68
CA PRO A 119 -31.72 22.49 -2.74
C PRO A 119 -30.29 22.42 -2.19
N SER A 120 -29.44 21.57 -2.77
CA SER A 120 -28.09 21.31 -2.24
C SER A 120 -27.15 22.52 -2.27
N GLY A 121 -27.41 23.48 -3.15
CA GLY A 121 -26.56 24.65 -3.37
C GLY A 121 -25.17 24.32 -3.94
N ARG A 122 -24.92 23.07 -4.30
CA ARG A 122 -23.65 22.61 -4.89
C ARG A 122 -23.64 22.88 -6.39
N THR A 123 -22.47 23.23 -6.91
CA THR A 123 -22.20 23.37 -8.34
C THR A 123 -21.31 22.23 -8.77
N ASP A 124 -21.65 21.59 -9.89
CA ASP A 124 -20.79 20.60 -10.55
C ASP A 124 -19.39 21.16 -10.84
N THR A 125 -18.36 20.36 -10.61
CA THR A 125 -16.97 20.75 -10.82
C THR A 125 -16.28 19.82 -11.81
N THR A 126 -15.41 20.39 -12.65
CA THR A 126 -14.41 19.64 -13.43
C THR A 126 -13.06 20.28 -13.19
N ASP A 127 -12.05 19.48 -12.91
CA ASP A 127 -10.79 19.95 -12.40
C ASP A 127 -9.63 19.04 -12.82
N PHE A 128 -8.53 19.64 -13.25
CA PHE A 128 -7.26 18.94 -13.33
C PHE A 128 -6.61 19.05 -11.94
N LEU A 129 -7.13 18.22 -11.02
CA LEU A 129 -6.85 18.24 -9.58
C LEU A 129 -5.37 18.42 -9.28
N ARG A 130 -4.49 17.65 -9.92
CA ARG A 130 -3.05 17.79 -9.73
C ARG A 130 -2.19 17.26 -10.87
N LEU A 131 -1.03 17.89 -11.05
CA LEU A 131 0.15 17.32 -11.69
C LEU A 131 1.26 17.18 -10.65
N VAL A 132 1.86 15.99 -10.54
CA VAL A 132 2.95 15.70 -9.62
C VAL A 132 4.19 15.24 -10.38
N LEU A 133 5.36 15.74 -9.96
CA LEU A 133 6.67 15.31 -10.41
C LEU A 133 7.50 14.76 -9.25
N TYR A 134 7.99 13.54 -9.42
CA TYR A 134 8.97 12.91 -8.54
C TYR A 134 10.38 13.14 -9.11
N THR A 135 11.26 13.71 -8.29
CA THR A 135 12.66 13.95 -8.67
C THR A 135 13.59 13.31 -7.64
N GLY A 136 14.39 12.35 -8.10
CA GLY A 136 15.38 11.65 -7.27
C GLY A 136 16.79 11.83 -7.80
N TYR A 137 17.77 11.88 -6.90
CA TYR A 137 19.19 11.87 -7.28
C TYR A 137 20.04 11.03 -6.32
N LYS A 138 20.70 10.00 -6.84
CA LYS A 138 21.56 9.08 -6.09
C LYS A 138 23.01 9.53 -6.21
N PHE A 139 23.50 10.19 -5.17
CA PHE A 139 24.86 10.72 -5.10
C PHE A 139 25.91 9.61 -5.02
N ASN A 140 25.58 8.51 -4.36
CA ASN A 140 26.34 7.27 -4.27
C ASN A 140 25.43 6.17 -3.66
N ASP A 141 25.95 4.96 -3.49
CA ASP A 141 25.20 3.80 -2.97
C ASP A 141 24.62 4.00 -1.56
N LYS A 142 25.10 5.00 -0.81
CA LYS A 142 24.71 5.27 0.59
C LYS A 142 23.94 6.58 0.77
N ILE A 143 23.84 7.44 -0.25
CA ILE A 143 23.21 8.76 -0.12
C ILE A 143 22.39 9.05 -1.37
N LEU A 144 21.08 9.25 -1.18
CA LEU A 144 20.18 9.73 -2.22
C LEU A 144 19.28 10.85 -1.72
N PHE A 145 18.86 11.69 -2.66
CA PHE A 145 17.81 12.69 -2.53
C PHE A 145 16.54 12.17 -3.18
N ASN A 146 15.39 12.44 -2.58
CA ASN A 146 14.08 12.25 -3.22
C ASN A 146 13.15 13.40 -2.86
N ALA A 147 12.36 13.86 -3.84
CA ALA A 147 11.38 14.92 -3.66
C ALA A 147 10.16 14.74 -4.56
N GLU A 148 9.02 15.21 -4.06
CA GLU A 148 7.74 15.31 -4.78
C GLU A 148 7.34 16.79 -4.86
N ILE A 149 6.99 17.25 -6.08
CA ILE A 149 6.50 18.60 -6.35
C ILE A 149 5.12 18.46 -6.98
N GLU A 150 4.12 19.10 -6.37
CA GLU A 150 2.71 19.07 -6.76
C GLU A 150 2.26 20.45 -7.25
N TRP A 151 1.52 20.47 -8.36
CA TRP A 151 0.70 21.59 -8.80
C TRP A 151 -0.77 21.21 -8.71
N GLU A 152 -1.52 21.78 -7.76
CA GLU A 152 -2.96 21.55 -7.62
C GLU A 152 -3.80 22.55 -8.43
N HIS A 153 -4.93 22.10 -8.95
CA HIS A 153 -5.91 22.89 -9.73
C HIS A 153 -5.35 23.56 -11.01
N ALA A 154 -4.24 23.05 -11.56
CA ALA A 154 -3.55 23.53 -12.76
C ALA A 154 -3.14 25.02 -12.81
N THR A 155 -3.14 25.73 -11.67
CA THR A 155 -2.73 27.14 -11.57
C THR A 155 -2.07 27.43 -10.21
N THR A 156 -1.51 28.62 -10.03
CA THR A 156 -0.95 29.12 -8.75
C THR A 156 -1.68 30.35 -8.22
N GLY A 157 -2.74 30.78 -8.90
CA GLY A 157 -3.74 31.75 -8.42
C GLY A 157 -5.12 31.11 -8.33
N GLU A 158 -6.17 31.88 -8.01
CA GLU A 158 -7.57 31.45 -8.10
C GLU A 158 -7.90 30.08 -7.45
N SER A 159 -7.25 29.79 -6.31
CA SER A 159 -7.32 28.56 -5.49
C SER A 159 -6.33 27.44 -5.83
N GLY A 160 -5.60 27.51 -6.94
CA GLY A 160 -4.51 26.59 -7.24
C GLY A 160 -3.23 26.85 -6.44
N SER A 161 -2.34 25.86 -6.38
CA SER A 161 -1.07 25.97 -5.64
C SER A 161 0.07 25.21 -6.31
N ALA A 162 1.30 25.65 -6.07
CA ALA A 162 2.50 24.86 -6.33
C ALA A 162 3.18 24.58 -4.98
N SER A 163 3.43 23.30 -4.71
CA SER A 163 3.83 22.79 -3.40
C SER A 163 4.97 21.79 -3.53
N VAL A 164 5.85 21.74 -2.53
CA VAL A 164 6.70 20.57 -2.31
C VAL A 164 5.96 19.67 -1.31
N GLU A 165 5.76 18.39 -1.68
CA GLU A 165 5.04 17.37 -0.91
C GLU A 165 6.00 16.60 0.02
N PHE A 166 7.19 16.26 -0.47
CA PHE A 166 8.31 15.85 0.36
C PHE A 166 9.62 16.26 -0.29
N ALA A 167 10.68 16.38 0.49
CA ALA A 167 12.04 16.62 0.01
C ALA A 167 13.03 16.24 1.11
N TYR A 168 13.75 15.14 0.93
CA TYR A 168 14.63 14.59 1.97
C TYR A 168 15.88 13.95 1.39
N LEU A 169 16.86 13.72 2.27
CA LEU A 169 17.99 12.83 2.05
C LEU A 169 17.76 11.52 2.80
N ASP A 170 18.04 10.41 2.13
CA ASP A 170 18.18 9.10 2.75
C ASP A 170 19.65 8.70 2.80
N PHE A 171 20.07 8.23 3.97
CA PHE A 171 21.35 7.62 4.23
C PHE A 171 21.15 6.11 4.38
N LEU A 172 21.52 5.37 3.33
CA LEU A 172 21.37 3.92 3.28
C LEU A 172 22.55 3.26 4.01
N LEU A 173 22.28 2.63 5.16
CA LEU A 173 23.32 2.01 6.00
C LEU A 173 23.23 0.47 5.92
N ALA A 174 22.03 -0.07 6.07
CA ALA A 174 21.71 -1.49 5.91
C ALA A 174 20.19 -1.65 5.63
N PRO A 175 19.72 -2.75 5.02
CA PRO A 175 18.29 -2.94 4.74
C PRO A 175 17.37 -2.72 5.95
N HIS A 176 17.80 -3.18 7.13
CA HIS A 176 17.07 -3.09 8.39
C HIS A 176 17.25 -1.77 9.17
N LEU A 177 18.13 -0.86 8.70
CA LEU A 177 18.39 0.42 9.38
C LEU A 177 18.95 1.46 8.40
N ASN A 178 18.13 2.44 8.06
CA ASN A 178 18.47 3.61 7.26
C ASN A 178 18.05 4.88 8.01
N VAL A 179 18.62 6.03 7.64
CA VAL A 179 18.28 7.34 8.25
C VAL A 179 17.69 8.26 7.19
N ARG A 180 16.53 8.84 7.46
CA ARG A 180 15.87 9.84 6.60
C ARG A 180 15.80 11.20 7.28
N ALA A 181 16.10 12.28 6.56
CA ALA A 181 16.01 13.64 7.10
C ALA A 181 15.61 14.68 6.03
N GLY A 182 14.69 15.59 6.37
CA GLY A 182 14.20 16.64 5.47
C GLY A 182 12.74 16.99 5.75
N MET A 183 11.97 17.23 4.69
CA MET A 183 10.50 17.24 4.77
C MET A 183 9.98 15.85 4.44
N LEU A 184 9.29 15.24 5.40
CA LEU A 184 8.88 13.84 5.42
C LEU A 184 7.36 13.73 5.34
N LEU A 185 6.86 12.71 4.66
CA LEU A 185 5.49 12.25 4.85
C LEU A 185 5.37 11.64 6.26
N VAL A 186 4.29 11.96 6.97
CA VAL A 186 3.96 11.37 8.26
C VAL A 186 3.40 9.95 8.02
N PRO A 187 4.00 8.88 8.55
CA PRO A 187 3.64 7.52 8.17
C PRO A 187 2.38 7.05 8.90
N VAL A 188 1.21 7.55 8.47
CA VAL A 188 -0.11 7.23 9.04
C VAL A 188 -1.12 6.85 7.95
N GLY A 189 -1.96 5.86 8.23
CA GLY A 189 -2.92 5.31 7.26
C GLY A 189 -2.25 4.61 6.08
N LEU A 190 -3.03 4.35 5.04
CA LEU A 190 -2.52 3.82 3.76
C LEU A 190 -2.22 4.95 2.78
N VAL A 191 -3.16 5.89 2.64
CA VAL A 191 -3.19 6.81 1.50
C VAL A 191 -2.27 8.00 1.71
N ASN A 192 -1.75 8.30 2.91
CA ASN A 192 -0.79 9.42 3.05
C ASN A 192 0.54 9.16 2.33
N GLU A 193 0.92 7.89 2.16
CA GLU A 193 2.14 7.47 1.45
C GLU A 193 1.81 6.79 0.11
N LEU A 194 0.58 6.25 -0.04
CA LEU A 194 0.06 5.62 -1.25
C LEU A 194 -1.04 6.47 -1.91
N HIS A 195 -0.74 7.75 -2.15
CA HIS A 195 -1.69 8.77 -2.64
C HIS A 195 -1.84 8.85 -4.16
N GLU A 196 -1.06 8.08 -4.93
CA GLU A 196 -1.13 7.99 -6.39
C GLU A 196 -2.52 7.49 -6.86
N PRO A 197 -3.20 8.17 -7.81
CA PRO A 197 -4.56 7.82 -8.25
C PRO A 197 -4.76 6.38 -8.71
N PRO A 198 -3.83 5.71 -9.43
CA PRO A 198 -3.98 4.30 -9.80
C PRO A 198 -3.97 3.33 -8.61
N VAL A 199 -3.53 3.75 -7.41
CA VAL A 199 -3.34 2.88 -6.23
C VAL A 199 -4.62 2.68 -5.41
N PHE A 200 -5.68 3.46 -5.64
CA PHE A 200 -6.99 3.30 -4.98
C PHE A 200 -8.15 3.28 -6.00
N LEU A 201 -9.26 2.62 -5.67
CA LEU A 201 -10.33 2.32 -6.62
C LEU A 201 -11.29 3.51 -6.85
N SER A 202 -11.74 4.18 -5.77
CA SER A 202 -12.65 5.33 -5.87
C SER A 202 -12.02 6.54 -6.57
N ALA A 203 -12.84 7.34 -7.23
CA ALA A 203 -12.47 8.56 -7.95
C ALA A 203 -11.82 9.59 -7.03
N ARG A 204 -12.31 9.69 -5.80
CA ARG A 204 -11.71 10.48 -4.71
C ARG A 204 -11.01 9.57 -3.69
N ARG A 205 -10.02 10.12 -2.97
CA ARG A 205 -9.41 9.48 -1.79
C ARG A 205 -10.49 9.24 -0.71
N PRO A 206 -10.35 8.23 0.17
CA PRO A 206 -11.27 8.05 1.30
C PRO A 206 -11.37 9.30 2.17
N ASP A 207 -12.57 9.61 2.64
CA ASP A 207 -12.81 10.81 3.46
C ASP A 207 -12.23 10.64 4.87
N LEU A 208 -12.23 9.41 5.42
CA LEU A 208 -11.50 9.07 6.66
C LEU A 208 -10.02 9.46 6.56
N GLU A 209 -9.36 9.08 5.45
CA GLU A 209 -7.96 9.41 5.17
C GLU A 209 -7.78 10.80 4.54
N THR A 210 -8.82 11.63 4.58
CA THR A 210 -8.71 13.05 4.30
C THR A 210 -8.84 13.85 5.59
N LEU A 211 -9.74 13.46 6.49
CA LEU A 211 -10.18 14.26 7.63
C LEU A 211 -9.68 13.75 8.99
N ILE A 212 -9.66 12.42 9.20
CA ILE A 212 -9.18 11.78 10.44
C ILE A 212 -7.69 11.40 10.33
N LEU A 213 -7.26 10.85 9.21
CA LEU A 213 -5.84 10.60 8.90
C LEU A 213 -5.42 11.43 7.69
N PRO A 214 -5.12 12.73 7.83
CA PRO A 214 -4.94 13.61 6.68
C PRO A 214 -3.92 13.12 5.64
N THR A 215 -4.37 12.86 4.41
CA THR A 215 -3.48 12.75 3.24
C THR A 215 -2.74 14.05 2.95
N THR A 216 -1.58 13.92 2.28
CA THR A 216 -0.56 14.96 2.04
C THR A 216 0.00 15.59 3.33
N TRP A 217 -0.05 14.85 4.44
CA TRP A 217 0.54 15.25 5.71
C TRP A 217 2.04 15.06 5.68
N ARG A 218 2.70 16.22 5.57
CA ARG A 218 4.14 16.38 5.54
C ARG A 218 4.59 17.34 6.63
N GLU A 219 5.69 17.00 7.28
CA GLU A 219 6.32 17.82 8.32
C GLU A 219 7.84 17.74 8.21
N THR A 220 8.55 18.74 8.75
CA THR A 220 10.02 18.75 8.75
C THR A 220 10.56 17.92 9.91
N GLY A 221 11.53 17.05 9.66
CA GLY A 221 12.07 16.20 10.70
C GLY A 221 13.12 15.20 10.23
N ALA A 222 13.39 14.21 11.07
CA ALA A 222 14.31 13.13 10.80
C ALA A 222 13.95 11.86 11.58
N GLY A 223 14.47 10.72 11.13
CA GLY A 223 14.44 9.48 11.91
C GLY A 223 14.93 8.29 11.11
N ILE A 224 14.41 7.11 11.45
CA ILE A 224 14.91 5.83 10.96
C ILE A 224 13.82 5.01 10.29
N TRP A 225 14.23 4.15 9.38
CA TRP A 225 13.36 3.17 8.72
C TRP A 225 14.14 1.92 8.34
N GLY A 226 13.45 0.81 8.11
CA GLY A 226 14.09 -0.42 7.64
C GLY A 226 13.15 -1.60 7.42
N ASP A 227 13.65 -2.54 6.64
CA ASP A 227 13.04 -3.83 6.31
C ASP A 227 13.66 -4.96 7.16
N LEU A 228 12.79 -5.75 7.80
CA LEU A 228 13.08 -6.91 8.64
C LEU A 228 12.56 -8.22 8.01
N GLY A 229 12.40 -8.24 6.68
CA GLY A 229 12.04 -9.36 5.82
C GLY A 229 10.54 -9.67 5.73
N SER A 230 9.86 -9.76 6.88
CA SER A 230 8.38 -9.88 6.93
C SER A 230 7.69 -8.67 7.55
N TRP A 231 8.49 -7.75 8.09
CA TRP A 231 8.06 -6.57 8.82
C TRP A 231 8.86 -5.36 8.38
N GLU A 232 8.21 -4.23 8.22
CA GLU A 232 8.83 -2.97 7.83
C GLU A 232 8.47 -1.90 8.85
N TYR A 233 9.41 -1.03 9.20
CA TYR A 233 9.16 0.02 10.18
C TYR A 233 9.69 1.38 9.74
N ARG A 234 9.01 2.43 10.23
CA ARG A 234 9.40 3.84 10.13
C ARG A 234 9.16 4.50 11.48
N VAL A 235 10.13 5.27 11.98
CA VAL A 235 10.00 6.06 13.23
C VAL A 235 10.69 7.40 13.04
N TYR A 236 9.93 8.49 13.11
CA TYR A 236 10.40 9.85 12.87
C TYR A 236 10.06 10.78 14.03
N VAL A 237 10.94 11.77 14.25
CA VAL A 237 10.68 12.96 15.06
C VAL A 237 10.51 14.13 14.10
N VAL A 238 9.35 14.81 14.18
CA VAL A 238 8.93 15.83 13.22
C VAL A 238 8.38 17.08 13.93
N SER A 239 8.35 18.22 13.23
CA SER A 239 7.58 19.39 13.65
C SER A 239 6.13 18.98 13.91
N SER A 240 5.61 19.32 15.09
CA SER A 240 4.25 18.91 15.45
C SER A 240 3.19 19.73 14.71
N LEU A 241 1.92 19.33 14.83
CA LEU A 241 0.79 20.10 14.34
C LEU A 241 0.68 21.47 15.04
N ASP A 242 -0.06 22.38 14.42
CA ASP A 242 -0.49 23.65 14.98
C ASP A 242 -2.00 23.61 15.31
N ALA A 243 -2.33 23.64 16.59
CA ALA A 243 -3.72 23.62 17.09
C ALA A 243 -4.60 24.77 16.56
N ALA A 244 -4.02 25.90 16.14
CA ALA A 244 -4.78 27.02 15.59
C ALA A 244 -5.42 26.71 14.22
N GLY A 245 -4.99 25.62 13.56
CA GLY A 245 -5.61 25.12 12.33
C GLY A 245 -6.72 24.08 12.56
N PHE A 246 -7.07 23.75 13.81
CA PHE A 246 -8.11 22.76 14.09
C PHE A 246 -9.52 23.36 13.90
N SER A 247 -10.48 22.53 13.53
CA SER A 247 -11.87 22.96 13.28
C SER A 247 -12.87 21.85 13.57
N SER A 248 -14.12 22.21 13.80
CA SER A 248 -15.19 21.25 14.09
C SER A 248 -15.40 20.27 12.93
N MET A 249 -15.36 20.76 11.69
CA MET A 249 -15.72 19.99 10.49
C MET A 249 -14.56 19.27 9.81
N ASN A 250 -13.31 19.68 10.06
CA ASN A 250 -12.11 19.07 9.46
C ASN A 250 -11.12 18.50 10.50
N GLY A 251 -11.50 18.47 11.78
CA GLY A 251 -10.67 17.93 12.86
C GLY A 251 -9.28 18.57 12.89
N ILE A 252 -8.26 17.72 12.91
CA ILE A 252 -6.84 18.14 12.92
C ILE A 252 -6.27 18.52 11.54
N ARG A 253 -7.01 18.31 10.42
CA ARG A 253 -6.47 18.42 9.04
C ARG A 253 -5.80 19.75 8.74
N GLY A 254 -6.34 20.85 9.29
CA GLY A 254 -5.83 22.20 9.06
C GLY A 254 -4.60 22.56 9.90
N GLY A 255 -4.26 21.78 10.94
CA GLY A 255 -3.07 22.00 11.77
C GLY A 255 -1.75 21.52 11.15
N ARG A 256 -1.77 20.93 9.96
CA ARG A 256 -0.55 20.55 9.22
C ARG A 256 0.19 21.80 8.78
N GLN A 257 1.44 21.93 9.21
CA GLN A 257 2.28 23.10 8.92
C GLN A 257 3.00 23.01 7.58
N LYS A 258 3.05 21.82 6.98
CA LYS A 258 3.57 21.56 5.62
C LYS A 258 5.03 22.02 5.41
N GLY A 259 5.83 22.10 6.49
CA GLY A 259 7.20 22.61 6.48
C GLY A 259 7.38 24.11 6.14
N SER A 260 6.31 24.86 5.86
CA SER A 260 6.42 26.24 5.36
C SER A 260 6.54 27.25 6.51
N LYS A 261 7.78 27.53 6.94
CA LYS A 261 8.08 28.32 8.16
C LYS A 261 7.32 27.78 9.38
N ALA A 262 7.23 26.46 9.48
CA ALA A 262 6.57 25.75 10.58
C ALA A 262 7.12 26.20 11.94
N ARG A 263 6.24 26.34 12.92
CA ARG A 263 6.59 26.44 14.34
C ARG A 263 7.20 25.12 14.80
N ALA A 264 8.24 25.19 15.63
CA ALA A 264 8.97 24.03 16.12
C ALA A 264 9.27 24.13 17.62
N GLU A 265 8.38 24.81 18.36
CA GLU A 265 8.41 24.83 19.83
C GLU A 265 7.98 23.46 20.38
N ASP A 266 7.03 22.81 19.70
CA ASP A 266 6.59 21.45 19.98
C ASP A 266 6.96 20.49 18.83
N TRP A 267 7.45 19.30 19.21
CA TRP A 267 7.82 18.20 18.32
C TRP A 267 6.92 16.99 18.57
N ALA A 268 6.73 16.17 17.53
CA ALA A 268 5.96 14.94 17.59
C ALA A 268 6.83 13.72 17.29
N LEU A 269 6.53 12.61 17.96
CA LEU A 269 7.00 11.28 17.59
C LEU A 269 5.92 10.61 16.74
N THR A 270 6.30 10.05 15.60
CA THR A 270 5.42 9.28 14.73
C THR A 270 6.11 8.02 14.26
N GLY A 271 5.34 6.98 13.97
CA GLY A 271 5.90 5.76 13.41
C GLY A 271 4.84 4.78 12.94
N ARG A 272 5.32 3.78 12.21
CA ARG A 272 4.54 2.77 11.51
C ARG A 272 5.25 1.42 11.56
N LEU A 273 4.48 0.35 11.66
CA LEU A 273 4.94 -1.03 11.59
C LEU A 273 3.98 -1.84 10.72
N ASP A 274 4.48 -2.32 9.58
CA ASP A 274 3.72 -3.06 8.58
C ASP A 274 4.20 -4.52 8.52
N TYR A 275 3.27 -5.44 8.29
CA TYR A 275 3.53 -6.85 8.01
C TYR A 275 3.24 -7.14 6.53
N ARG A 276 4.26 -7.67 5.84
CA ARG A 276 4.20 -8.11 4.43
C ARG A 276 4.58 -9.57 4.21
N GLY A 277 4.83 -10.34 5.27
CA GLY A 277 5.26 -11.75 5.20
C GLY A 277 4.28 -12.74 4.55
N LYS A 278 3.15 -12.28 4.01
CA LYS A 278 2.19 -13.07 3.22
C LYS A 278 1.92 -12.36 1.90
N ALA A 279 2.11 -13.08 0.79
CA ALA A 279 1.88 -12.56 -0.56
C ALA A 279 0.49 -11.89 -0.70
N GLY A 280 0.49 -10.67 -1.23
CA GLY A 280 -0.69 -9.84 -1.44
C GLY A 280 -1.24 -9.17 -0.18
N LEU A 281 -0.69 -9.41 1.03
CA LEU A 281 -1.11 -8.76 2.27
C LEU A 281 -0.14 -7.65 2.67
N LEU A 282 -0.69 -6.47 2.95
CA LEU A 282 -0.12 -5.44 3.82
C LEU A 282 -1.08 -5.34 5.00
N ALA A 283 -0.59 -5.46 6.23
CA ALA A 283 -1.36 -5.14 7.43
C ALA A 283 -0.47 -4.47 8.47
N GLY A 284 -0.89 -3.33 9.01
CA GLY A 284 -0.02 -2.51 9.84
C GLY A 284 -0.75 -1.66 10.88
N VAL A 285 0.07 -0.98 11.67
CA VAL A 285 -0.34 -0.04 12.70
C VAL A 285 0.55 1.19 12.63
N SER A 286 -0.03 2.38 12.76
CA SER A 286 0.72 3.63 12.81
C SER A 286 0.21 4.55 13.91
N PHE A 287 1.08 5.48 14.31
CA PHE A 287 0.79 6.45 15.35
C PHE A 287 1.45 7.81 15.08
N PHE A 288 0.87 8.84 15.67
CA PHE A 288 1.44 10.19 15.78
C PHE A 288 1.14 10.71 17.18
N SER A 289 2.13 11.26 17.88
CA SER A 289 1.92 11.82 19.22
C SER A 289 2.82 13.02 19.48
N GLY A 290 2.22 14.18 19.75
CA GLY A 290 2.93 15.44 20.00
C GLY A 290 2.02 16.53 20.57
N ASN A 291 2.61 17.46 21.32
CA ASN A 291 1.94 18.71 21.71
C ASN A 291 1.68 19.56 20.47
N THR A 292 0.63 20.38 20.47
CA THR A 292 0.22 21.18 19.29
C THR A 292 -0.04 22.65 19.60
N GLY A 293 0.15 23.08 20.86
CA GLY A 293 0.02 24.49 21.26
C GLY A 293 1.01 25.42 20.57
N GLN A 294 2.21 24.94 20.27
CA GLN A 294 3.29 25.66 19.59
C GLN A 294 3.61 26.99 20.29
N GLY A 295 3.84 26.89 21.61
CA GLY A 295 4.18 28.00 22.51
C GLY A 295 3.06 29.02 22.73
N ARG A 296 1.81 28.75 22.32
CA ARG A 296 0.69 29.69 22.51
C ARG A 296 0.14 29.67 23.93
N GLU A 297 -0.41 30.82 24.30
CA GLU A 297 -1.21 31.01 25.52
C GLU A 297 -2.69 31.18 25.18
N VAL A 298 -3.55 30.63 26.04
CA VAL A 298 -5.01 30.83 26.04
C VAL A 298 -5.40 31.19 27.48
N ALA A 299 -6.21 32.25 27.64
CA ALA A 299 -6.62 32.74 28.96
C ALA A 299 -5.47 33.03 29.95
N GLY A 300 -4.27 33.37 29.45
CA GLY A 300 -3.09 33.67 30.25
C GLY A 300 -2.30 32.46 30.75
N SER A 301 -2.52 31.28 30.16
CA SER A 301 -1.75 30.06 30.42
C SER A 301 -1.32 29.40 29.11
N THR A 302 -0.11 28.86 29.05
CA THR A 302 0.31 27.96 27.97
C THR A 302 -0.46 26.63 28.06
N PHE A 303 -0.70 26.00 26.91
CA PHE A 303 -1.35 24.69 26.83
C PHE A 303 -0.53 23.75 25.93
N GLY A 304 -0.57 22.44 26.22
CA GLY A 304 0.14 21.44 25.43
C GLY A 304 -0.65 21.03 24.20
N GLY A 305 -1.95 20.81 24.36
CA GLY A 305 -2.84 20.43 23.25
C GLY A 305 -2.41 19.12 22.61
N LYS A 306 -2.03 18.12 23.41
CA LYS A 306 -1.41 16.90 22.90
C LYS A 306 -2.40 16.12 22.03
N VAL A 307 -2.03 15.94 20.76
CA VAL A 307 -2.71 15.05 19.83
C VAL A 307 -2.06 13.67 19.92
N THR A 308 -2.86 12.62 20.02
CA THR A 308 -2.41 11.23 19.87
C THR A 308 -3.32 10.50 18.90
N THR A 309 -2.77 10.17 17.73
CA THR A 309 -3.39 9.37 16.66
C THR A 309 -2.91 7.94 16.75
N ILE A 310 -3.82 6.97 16.59
CA ILE A 310 -3.52 5.56 16.34
C ILE A 310 -4.43 5.09 15.20
N ASP A 311 -3.86 4.37 14.24
CA ASP A 311 -4.64 3.68 13.21
C ASP A 311 -4.18 2.23 12.99
N PHE A 312 -5.11 1.40 12.57
CA PHE A 312 -4.88 0.04 12.07
C PHE A 312 -5.35 -0.01 10.62
N HIS A 313 -4.53 -0.57 9.74
CA HIS A 313 -4.82 -0.62 8.32
C HIS A 313 -4.46 -1.97 7.70
N ALA A 314 -5.18 -2.35 6.65
CA ALA A 314 -4.88 -3.54 5.88
C ALA A 314 -5.29 -3.38 4.41
N LEU A 315 -4.51 -4.00 3.53
CA LEU A 315 -4.80 -4.22 2.13
C LEU A 315 -4.50 -5.69 1.81
N TYR A 316 -5.45 -6.40 1.20
CA TYR A 316 -5.27 -7.79 0.81
C TYR A 316 -5.73 -8.06 -0.63
N ASN A 317 -4.77 -8.33 -1.51
CA ASN A 317 -4.97 -8.76 -2.88
C ASN A 317 -4.92 -10.29 -2.98
N TRP A 318 -6.00 -10.91 -3.45
CA TRP A 318 -6.06 -12.35 -3.67
C TRP A 318 -6.81 -12.69 -4.95
N ARG A 319 -6.06 -13.05 -6.00
CA ARG A 319 -6.59 -13.31 -7.35
C ARG A 319 -7.34 -12.09 -7.88
N ALA A 320 -8.65 -12.20 -8.10
CA ALA A 320 -9.51 -11.11 -8.55
C ALA A 320 -9.99 -10.19 -7.41
N LEU A 321 -9.82 -10.59 -6.14
CA LEU A 321 -10.33 -9.87 -4.98
C LEU A 321 -9.29 -8.86 -4.46
N GLU A 322 -9.67 -7.59 -4.37
CA GLU A 322 -8.97 -6.56 -3.59
C GLU A 322 -9.81 -6.25 -2.35
N LEU A 323 -9.21 -6.33 -1.16
CA LEU A 323 -9.80 -5.85 0.09
C LEU A 323 -8.94 -4.72 0.66
N ARG A 324 -9.58 -3.70 1.22
CA ARG A 324 -8.92 -2.65 1.99
C ARG A 324 -9.74 -2.29 3.22
N GLY A 325 -9.08 -1.97 4.33
CA GLY A 325 -9.73 -1.46 5.52
C GLY A 325 -8.79 -0.59 6.34
N VAL A 326 -9.33 0.46 6.94
CA VAL A 326 -8.62 1.34 7.87
C VAL A 326 -9.57 1.65 9.03
N TRP A 327 -9.05 1.62 10.25
CA TRP A 327 -9.70 2.17 11.45
C TRP A 327 -8.75 3.17 12.09
N ALA A 328 -9.27 4.30 12.55
CA ALA A 328 -8.49 5.38 13.13
C ALA A 328 -9.16 5.99 14.35
N ARG A 329 -8.34 6.43 15.31
CA ARG A 329 -8.77 7.23 16.46
C ARG A 329 -7.71 8.29 16.78
N ILE A 330 -8.20 9.48 17.11
CA ILE A 330 -7.41 10.57 17.66
C ILE A 330 -8.01 10.98 19.01
N ASP A 331 -7.18 11.07 20.04
CA ASP A 331 -7.51 11.81 21.26
C ASP A 331 -6.75 13.15 21.26
N VAL A 332 -7.42 14.20 21.75
CA VAL A 332 -6.90 15.58 21.80
C VAL A 332 -7.02 16.10 23.23
N ASP A 333 -5.87 16.22 23.90
CA ASP A 333 -5.78 16.87 25.22
C ASP A 333 -5.98 18.39 25.07
N ASP A 334 -6.34 19.07 26.16
CA ASP A 334 -6.64 20.52 26.21
C ASP A 334 -7.69 21.02 25.20
N ALA A 335 -8.52 20.14 24.62
CA ALA A 335 -9.45 20.49 23.54
C ALA A 335 -10.42 21.66 23.86
N ALA A 336 -10.72 21.95 25.14
CA ALA A 336 -11.48 23.15 25.53
C ALA A 336 -10.69 24.46 25.36
N LEU A 337 -9.39 24.44 25.68
CA LEU A 337 -8.48 25.57 25.44
C LEU A 337 -8.25 25.76 23.94
N ILE A 338 -8.11 24.67 23.19
CA ILE A 338 -8.06 24.72 21.72
C ILE A 338 -9.37 25.29 21.16
N SER A 339 -10.53 24.83 21.61
CA SER A 339 -11.84 25.37 21.17
C SER A 339 -11.95 26.87 21.44
N THR A 340 -11.40 27.35 22.56
CA THR A 340 -11.31 28.76 22.91
C THR A 340 -10.34 29.52 21.98
N LEU A 341 -9.21 28.92 21.61
CA LEU A 341 -8.24 29.48 20.66
C LEU A 341 -8.82 29.65 19.25
N VAL A 342 -9.55 28.65 18.75
CA VAL A 342 -10.09 28.63 17.37
C VAL A 342 -11.52 29.18 17.25
N GLY A 343 -12.16 29.53 18.37
CA GLY A 343 -13.51 30.11 18.41
C GLY A 343 -14.64 29.16 17.99
N GLN A 344 -14.40 27.84 17.99
CA GLN A 344 -15.36 26.81 17.59
C GLN A 344 -15.09 25.49 18.34
N PRO A 345 -16.07 24.58 18.49
CA PRO A 345 -15.85 23.31 19.18
C PRO A 345 -14.81 22.43 18.48
N VAL A 346 -13.84 21.91 19.24
CA VAL A 346 -12.89 20.89 18.80
C VAL A 346 -13.10 19.63 19.64
N GLY A 347 -13.19 18.48 18.97
CA GLY A 347 -13.36 17.20 19.64
C GLY A 347 -12.16 16.83 20.51
N SER A 348 -12.40 16.44 21.76
CA SER A 348 -11.43 15.74 22.60
C SER A 348 -11.20 14.29 22.12
N ARG A 349 -12.11 13.78 21.29
CA ARG A 349 -11.90 12.59 20.47
C ARG A 349 -12.54 12.76 19.09
N MET A 350 -11.86 12.20 18.10
CA MET A 350 -12.39 11.95 16.76
C MET A 350 -11.93 10.56 16.29
N GLY A 351 -12.58 10.00 15.27
CA GLY A 351 -12.22 8.68 14.76
C GLY A 351 -13.23 8.13 13.77
N GLY A 352 -12.95 6.94 13.25
CA GLY A 352 -13.80 6.27 12.27
C GLY A 352 -13.14 5.07 11.63
N TYR A 353 -13.78 4.54 10.59
CA TYR A 353 -13.26 3.44 9.78
C TYR A 353 -13.82 3.47 8.36
N TYR A 354 -13.16 2.72 7.48
CA TYR A 354 -13.79 2.25 6.25
C TYR A 354 -13.41 0.82 5.92
N LEU A 355 -14.25 0.19 5.10
CA LEU A 355 -13.99 -1.09 4.46
C LEU A 355 -14.32 -0.97 2.97
N GLN A 356 -13.46 -1.51 2.11
CA GLN A 356 -13.64 -1.57 0.66
C GLN A 356 -13.38 -2.99 0.16
N ALA A 357 -14.22 -3.44 -0.77
CA ALA A 357 -14.03 -4.68 -1.52
C ALA A 357 -14.17 -4.40 -3.02
N GLY A 358 -13.18 -4.83 -3.79
CA GLY A 358 -13.15 -4.78 -5.26
C GLY A 358 -13.01 -6.17 -5.86
N TRP A 359 -13.60 -6.37 -7.04
CA TRP A 359 -13.49 -7.61 -7.81
C TRP A 359 -13.15 -7.33 -9.28
N ASP A 360 -11.99 -7.82 -9.74
CA ASP A 360 -11.53 -7.70 -11.11
C ASP A 360 -12.27 -8.69 -12.03
N LEU A 361 -13.17 -8.14 -12.85
CA LEU A 361 -13.98 -8.84 -13.83
C LEU A 361 -13.16 -9.35 -15.04
N LEU A 362 -11.91 -8.88 -15.20
CA LEU A 362 -11.00 -9.27 -16.29
C LEU A 362 -9.87 -10.20 -15.85
N ALA A 363 -9.70 -10.50 -14.56
CA ALA A 363 -8.59 -11.30 -14.02
C ALA A 363 -8.39 -12.69 -14.65
N SER A 364 -9.41 -13.27 -15.28
CA SER A 364 -9.33 -14.55 -16.01
C SER A 364 -9.22 -14.42 -17.53
N ARG A 365 -9.27 -13.19 -18.06
CA ARG A 365 -9.38 -12.86 -19.50
C ARG A 365 -8.25 -11.96 -20.01
N SER A 366 -7.67 -11.13 -19.14
CA SER A 366 -6.58 -10.21 -19.46
C SER A 366 -5.54 -10.25 -18.35
N LYS A 367 -4.26 -10.15 -18.73
CA LYS A 367 -3.15 -9.84 -17.82
C LYS A 367 -2.65 -8.40 -17.96
N ARG A 368 -3.13 -7.66 -18.98
CA ARG A 368 -2.66 -6.31 -19.31
C ARG A 368 -3.62 -5.21 -18.87
N SER A 369 -4.87 -5.58 -18.58
CA SER A 369 -5.94 -4.65 -18.22
C SER A 369 -6.86 -5.26 -17.17
N GLN A 370 -7.40 -4.40 -16.29
CA GLN A 370 -8.27 -4.78 -15.19
C GLN A 370 -9.59 -4.01 -15.27
N LEU A 371 -10.69 -4.63 -14.83
CA LEU A 371 -11.99 -3.95 -14.69
C LEU A 371 -12.56 -4.30 -13.32
N ILE A 372 -12.28 -3.45 -12.35
CA ILE A 372 -12.54 -3.73 -10.93
C ILE A 372 -13.86 -3.05 -10.56
N ALA A 373 -14.91 -3.84 -10.37
CA ALA A 373 -16.15 -3.36 -9.74
C ALA A 373 -15.95 -3.37 -8.22
N PHE A 374 -16.35 -2.31 -7.52
CA PHE A 374 -16.09 -2.18 -6.09
C PHE A 374 -17.24 -1.55 -5.31
N ALA A 375 -17.24 -1.83 -4.00
CA ALA A 375 -18.05 -1.17 -2.99
C ALA A 375 -17.16 -0.77 -1.81
N LYS A 376 -17.44 0.40 -1.22
CA LYS A 376 -16.79 0.92 -0.02
C LYS A 376 -17.86 1.49 0.93
N TYR A 377 -17.67 1.30 2.22
CA TYR A 377 -18.43 1.97 3.27
C TYR A 377 -17.46 2.71 4.19
N GLU A 378 -17.70 3.99 4.46
CA GLU A 378 -16.96 4.82 5.41
C GLU A 378 -17.89 5.32 6.52
N SER A 379 -17.38 5.46 7.74
CA SER A 379 -18.07 6.14 8.85
C SER A 379 -17.05 6.76 9.80
N PHE A 380 -17.19 8.05 10.08
CA PHE A 380 -16.28 8.81 10.95
C PHE A 380 -16.95 10.04 11.57
N ASP A 381 -16.45 10.46 12.72
CA ASP A 381 -16.94 11.63 13.45
C ASP A 381 -15.75 12.47 13.95
N THR A 382 -15.74 13.76 13.58
CA THR A 382 -14.72 14.75 13.99
C THR A 382 -14.98 15.35 15.38
N LEU A 383 -16.15 15.11 15.97
CA LEU A 383 -16.60 15.57 17.29
C LEU A 383 -17.04 14.42 18.23
N ALA A 384 -16.65 13.18 17.92
CA ALA A 384 -17.00 11.92 18.62
C ALA A 384 -16.88 11.95 20.16
N ARG A 385 -16.11 12.90 20.70
CA ARG A 385 -16.27 13.38 22.07
C ARG A 385 -15.93 14.86 22.15
N LEU A 386 -16.73 15.64 22.87
CA LEU A 386 -16.40 17.00 23.27
C LEU A 386 -15.62 17.06 24.61
N PRO A 387 -14.90 18.17 24.87
CA PRO A 387 -14.37 18.48 26.20
C PRO A 387 -15.45 19.12 27.09
N GLY A 388 -16.10 18.32 27.94
CA GLY A 388 -16.97 18.82 29.02
C GLY A 388 -18.44 19.07 28.65
N ALA A 389 -19.10 19.93 29.42
CA ALA A 389 -20.51 20.33 29.21
C ALA A 389 -20.67 21.13 27.90
N PRO A 390 -21.83 21.07 27.23
CA PRO A 390 -21.93 21.49 25.83
C PRO A 390 -21.67 22.99 25.66
N LEU A 391 -20.81 23.31 24.67
CA LEU A 391 -20.89 24.60 24.01
C LEU A 391 -22.30 24.74 23.39
N GLU A 392 -22.91 25.91 23.55
CA GLU A 392 -24.21 26.20 22.94
C GLU A 392 -24.08 26.09 21.42
N ALA A 393 -24.98 25.32 20.80
CA ALA A 393 -24.93 24.89 19.40
C ALA A 393 -23.63 24.15 19.01
N LEU A 394 -23.62 22.83 19.22
CA LEU A 394 -22.79 21.92 18.44
C LEU A 394 -23.04 22.17 16.93
N PRO A 395 -22.00 22.39 16.11
CA PRO A 395 -22.16 22.34 14.66
C PRO A 395 -22.41 20.89 14.29
N GLY A 396 -23.61 20.59 13.80
CA GLY A 396 -23.93 19.29 13.24
C GLY A 396 -23.23 19.06 11.89
N GLY A 397 -23.37 17.86 11.36
CA GLY A 397 -22.64 17.40 10.17
C GLY A 397 -21.22 16.95 10.48
N ALA A 398 -20.93 16.58 11.73
CA ALA A 398 -19.63 16.08 12.17
C ALA A 398 -19.54 14.54 12.07
N ASP A 399 -20.63 13.84 12.40
CA ASP A 399 -20.79 12.40 12.19
C ASP A 399 -21.23 12.16 10.75
N ARG A 400 -20.40 11.46 9.99
CA ARG A 400 -20.55 11.27 8.54
C ARG A 400 -20.39 9.81 8.22
N SER A 401 -21.23 9.32 7.33
CA SER A 401 -21.05 8.03 6.68
C SER A 401 -21.26 8.15 5.18
N SER A 402 -20.72 7.20 4.44
CA SER A 402 -21.02 7.08 3.02
C SER A 402 -20.92 5.65 2.52
N TRP A 403 -21.76 5.32 1.55
CA TRP A 403 -21.52 4.21 0.65
C TRP A 403 -20.96 4.75 -0.66
N THR A 404 -19.97 4.05 -1.23
CA THR A 404 -19.46 4.32 -2.57
C THR A 404 -19.51 3.04 -3.38
N TRP A 405 -20.13 3.06 -4.55
CA TRP A 405 -20.13 1.96 -5.51
C TRP A 405 -19.61 2.43 -6.85
N GLY A 406 -18.73 1.65 -7.48
CA GLY A 406 -18.12 2.09 -8.72
C GLY A 406 -17.38 1.02 -9.49
N VAL A 407 -16.74 1.48 -10.57
CA VAL A 407 -15.91 0.67 -11.45
C VAL A 407 -14.61 1.42 -11.77
N THR A 408 -13.48 0.75 -11.57
CA THR A 408 -12.14 1.20 -11.97
C THR A 408 -11.71 0.38 -13.18
N TYR A 409 -11.59 1.01 -14.35
CA TYR A 409 -10.97 0.40 -15.52
C TYR A 409 -9.50 0.82 -15.62
N LYS A 410 -8.60 -0.17 -15.62
CA LYS A 410 -7.17 0.02 -15.86
C LYS A 410 -6.81 -0.56 -17.23
N PRO A 411 -6.68 0.24 -18.30
CA PRO A 411 -6.14 -0.24 -19.59
C PRO A 411 -4.63 -0.56 -19.52
N HIS A 412 -3.94 -0.04 -18.50
CA HIS A 412 -2.53 -0.24 -18.19
C HIS A 412 -2.37 -0.11 -16.66
N PRO A 413 -1.42 -0.78 -15.96
CA PRO A 413 -1.25 -0.65 -14.51
C PRO A 413 -1.16 0.80 -14.02
N SER A 414 -0.43 1.64 -14.75
CA SER A 414 -0.22 3.06 -14.46
C SER A 414 -1.31 4.00 -15.01
N VAL A 415 -2.45 3.50 -15.49
CA VAL A 415 -3.56 4.33 -16.00
C VAL A 415 -4.88 3.82 -15.44
N ALA A 416 -5.67 4.69 -14.82
CA ALA A 416 -6.96 4.35 -14.23
C ALA A 416 -8.06 5.33 -14.68
N LEU A 417 -9.14 4.79 -15.22
CA LEU A 417 -10.41 5.48 -15.44
C LEU A 417 -11.41 4.99 -14.38
N LYS A 418 -12.05 5.92 -13.68
CA LYS A 418 -12.87 5.63 -12.51
C LYS A 418 -14.25 6.27 -12.66
N PHE A 419 -15.27 5.52 -12.29
CA PHE A 419 -16.66 5.97 -12.27
C PHE A 419 -17.29 5.47 -10.98
N ASP A 420 -17.80 6.34 -10.13
CA ASP A 420 -18.49 5.93 -8.90
C ASP A 420 -19.65 6.86 -8.52
N TYR A 421 -20.56 6.31 -7.72
CA TYR A 421 -21.61 7.04 -7.02
C TYR A 421 -21.34 6.97 -5.53
N GLN A 422 -21.49 8.11 -4.84
CA GLN A 422 -21.38 8.23 -3.40
C GLN A 422 -22.73 8.68 -2.82
N ASP A 423 -23.30 7.80 -2.01
CA ASP A 423 -24.44 8.02 -1.12
C ASP A 423 -23.86 8.51 0.22
N TYR A 424 -24.15 9.75 0.58
CA TYR A 424 -23.60 10.42 1.77
C TYR A 424 -24.71 10.67 2.80
N SER A 425 -24.44 10.42 4.07
CA SER A 425 -25.35 10.76 5.17
C SER A 425 -24.62 11.36 6.36
N ASN A 426 -25.29 12.23 7.11
CA ASN A 426 -24.75 12.86 8.31
C ASN A 426 -25.83 13.11 9.40
N ASP A 427 -25.40 13.53 10.59
CA ASP A 427 -26.28 13.80 11.74
C ASP A 427 -27.29 14.95 11.54
N THR A 428 -27.08 15.78 10.52
CA THR A 428 -27.95 16.90 10.12
C THR A 428 -28.92 16.59 8.98
N SER A 429 -28.76 15.46 8.28
CA SER A 429 -29.50 15.13 7.04
C SER A 429 -29.38 16.22 5.96
N ASP A 430 -28.28 16.95 5.92
CA ASP A 430 -27.97 17.95 4.88
C ASP A 430 -26.82 17.51 3.96
N ALA A 431 -26.41 16.25 4.08
CA ALA A 431 -25.50 15.56 3.18
C ALA A 431 -25.99 15.56 1.71
N VAL A 432 -25.04 15.52 0.77
CA VAL A 432 -25.31 15.65 -0.67
C VAL A 432 -24.57 14.55 -1.42
N ASP A 433 -25.34 13.67 -2.04
CA ASP A 433 -24.85 12.63 -2.94
C ASP A 433 -24.09 13.19 -4.14
N GLN A 434 -23.16 12.39 -4.68
CA GLN A 434 -22.41 12.78 -5.87
C GLN A 434 -22.05 11.59 -6.77
N PHE A 435 -22.08 11.83 -8.07
CA PHE A 435 -21.49 10.96 -9.08
C PHE A 435 -20.13 11.53 -9.52
N ASN A 436 -19.12 10.68 -9.61
CA ASN A 436 -17.75 11.09 -9.93
C ASN A 436 -17.23 10.36 -11.18
N VAL A 437 -16.45 11.08 -11.98
CA VAL A 437 -15.60 10.50 -13.04
C VAL A 437 -14.18 10.99 -12.83
N ALA A 438 -13.20 10.09 -12.74
CA ALA A 438 -11.80 10.47 -12.65
C ALA A 438 -10.92 9.75 -13.66
N MET A 439 -9.84 10.41 -14.07
CA MET A 439 -8.75 9.84 -14.83
C MET A 439 -7.44 10.10 -14.09
N GLY A 440 -6.71 9.03 -13.80
CA GLY A 440 -5.38 9.08 -13.21
C GLY A 440 -4.35 8.38 -14.08
N PHE A 441 -3.14 8.90 -14.12
CA PHE A 441 -2.01 8.26 -14.81
C PHE A 441 -0.70 8.50 -14.07
N SER A 442 0.25 7.56 -14.11
CA SER A 442 1.62 7.71 -13.61
C SER A 442 2.67 7.20 -14.60
N PHE A 443 3.92 7.69 -14.49
CA PHE A 443 4.97 7.53 -15.50
C PHE A 443 6.41 7.56 -14.96
#